data_AF-B6GE51-F1
#
_entry.id   AF-B6GE51-F1
#
_cell.length_a   1.000
_cell.length_b   1.000
_cell.length_c   1.000
_cell.angle_alpha   90.00
_cell.angle_beta   90.00
_cell.angle_gamma   90.00
#
_symmetry.space_group_name_H-M   'P 1'
#
loop_
_entity.id
_entity.type
_entity.pdbx_description
1 polymer ?
#
loop_
_entity_poly.entity_id
_entity_poly.type
_entity_poly.pdbx_seq_one_letter_code
_entity_poly.pdbx_strand_id
1 'polypeptide(L)'
;MTDTPMNHLAASDPAVASAIAGELARQRDTIELIASENFTSPAVLEAVGSVLTNKYAEGYPRRRYYGGCERVDVVEDLARQRACELFGCRFANVQPHSGANANLAAYAALVEPGDTILGMSLDQGGHLTHGIPVNFSGKLYRFVPYGLDLETEVIDCEAVERLARAERPALIVAGASAYPRVIDFERMAAIATAWARVSWWTWPISPAWWPRGPTLRPCRMRTS
;
A
#
# COMPACT_ATOMS: atom_id res chain seq x y z
N MET A 1 -20.43 13.96 -4.75
CA MET A 1 -20.00 13.62 -6.13
C MET A 1 -20.41 14.77 -7.01
N THR A 2 -19.45 15.37 -7.71
CA THR A 2 -19.63 16.66 -8.38
C THR A 2 -20.60 16.56 -9.54
N ASP A 3 -21.43 17.58 -9.69
CA ASP A 3 -22.25 17.87 -10.86
C ASP A 3 -21.36 18.45 -11.99
N THR A 4 -20.12 17.94 -12.13
CA THR A 4 -19.21 18.44 -13.17
C THR A 4 -19.76 18.01 -14.52
N PRO A 5 -20.19 18.93 -15.39
CA PRO A 5 -20.77 18.55 -16.65
C PRO A 5 -19.68 17.87 -17.50
N MET A 6 -19.79 16.57 -17.73
CA MET A 6 -18.88 15.82 -18.61
C MET A 6 -19.18 16.10 -20.09
N ASN A 7 -19.43 17.37 -20.43
CA ASN A 7 -19.92 17.79 -21.75
C ASN A 7 -18.92 17.46 -22.85
N HIS A 8 -17.62 17.63 -22.58
CA HIS A 8 -16.58 17.27 -23.53
C HIS A 8 -16.56 15.76 -23.81
N LEU A 9 -16.63 14.94 -22.76
CA LEU A 9 -16.66 13.49 -22.89
C LEU A 9 -17.93 13.01 -23.59
N ALA A 10 -19.10 13.54 -23.23
CA ALA A 10 -20.36 13.17 -23.88
C ALA A 10 -20.38 13.52 -25.37
N ALA A 11 -19.71 14.60 -25.77
CA ALA A 11 -19.58 14.97 -27.18
C ALA A 11 -18.56 14.09 -27.93
N SER A 12 -17.44 13.72 -27.31
CA SER A 12 -16.37 12.93 -27.97
C SER A 12 -16.62 11.42 -27.93
N ASP A 13 -17.15 10.92 -26.82
CA ASP A 13 -17.40 9.50 -26.54
C ASP A 13 -18.68 9.33 -25.69
N PRO A 14 -19.86 9.38 -26.33
CA PRO A 14 -21.14 9.25 -25.63
C PRO A 14 -21.32 7.87 -24.98
N ALA A 15 -20.65 6.82 -25.48
CA ALA A 15 -20.76 5.48 -24.91
C ALA A 15 -20.09 5.42 -23.53
N VAL A 16 -18.87 5.97 -23.40
CA VAL A 16 -18.18 6.06 -22.11
C VAL A 16 -18.90 7.01 -21.16
N ALA A 17 -19.41 8.14 -21.64
CA ALA A 17 -20.20 9.05 -20.82
C ALA A 17 -21.45 8.37 -20.22
N SER A 18 -22.16 7.58 -21.03
CA SER A 18 -23.32 6.80 -20.59
C SER A 18 -22.94 5.74 -19.55
N ALA A 19 -21.83 5.02 -19.75
CA ALA A 19 -21.35 4.02 -18.80
C ALA A 19 -21.00 4.64 -17.44
N ILE A 20 -20.35 5.81 -17.42
CA ILE A 20 -20.03 6.52 -16.17
C ILE A 20 -21.31 6.98 -15.46
N ALA A 21 -22.29 7.49 -16.20
CA ALA A 21 -23.59 7.85 -15.61
C ALA A 21 -24.30 6.63 -15.01
N GLY A 22 -24.25 5.48 -15.68
CA GLY A 22 -24.76 4.20 -15.17
C GLY A 22 -24.04 3.75 -13.89
N GLU A 23 -22.72 3.86 -13.82
CA GLU A 23 -21.96 3.52 -12.61
C GLU A 23 -22.27 4.46 -11.44
N LEU A 24 -22.46 5.76 -11.69
CA LEU A 24 -22.90 6.70 -10.67
C LEU A 24 -24.29 6.33 -10.12
N ALA A 25 -25.21 5.91 -10.98
CA ALA A 25 -26.53 5.43 -10.56
C ALA A 25 -26.39 4.16 -9.72
N ARG A 26 -25.59 3.17 -10.18
CA ARG A 26 -25.29 1.95 -9.41
C ARG A 26 -24.78 2.28 -8.01
N GLN A 27 -23.79 3.17 -7.89
CA GLN A 27 -23.21 3.55 -6.60
C GLN A 27 -24.21 4.25 -5.67
N ARG A 28 -25.18 5.00 -6.21
CA ARG A 28 -26.23 5.67 -5.42
C ARG A 28 -27.32 4.72 -4.95
N ASP A 29 -27.62 3.70 -5.77
CA ASP A 29 -28.74 2.78 -5.54
C ASP A 29 -28.29 1.45 -4.90
N THR A 30 -26.99 1.26 -4.67
CA THR A 30 -26.42 0.03 -4.10
C THR A 30 -25.83 0.29 -2.72
N ILE A 31 -26.05 -0.64 -1.79
CA ILE A 31 -25.31 -0.69 -0.53
C ILE A 31 -23.96 -1.36 -0.81
N GLU A 32 -22.89 -0.58 -0.80
CA GLU A 32 -21.54 -1.08 -1.07
C GLU A 32 -20.90 -1.64 0.21
N LEU A 33 -20.57 -2.93 0.20
CA LEU A 33 -20.06 -3.67 1.37
C LEU A 33 -18.64 -4.23 1.13
N ILE A 34 -18.02 -3.92 0.00
CA ILE A 34 -16.63 -4.29 -0.25
C ILE A 34 -15.72 -3.48 0.67
N ALA A 35 -15.04 -4.15 1.60
CA ALA A 35 -14.21 -3.52 2.64
C ALA A 35 -13.08 -2.63 2.09
N SER A 36 -12.68 -2.84 0.83
CA SER A 36 -11.63 -2.07 0.16
C SER A 36 -12.12 -0.89 -0.66
N GLU A 37 -13.43 -0.74 -0.85
CA GLU A 37 -14.00 0.37 -1.59
C GLU A 37 -14.38 1.53 -0.66
N ASN A 38 -14.38 2.73 -1.23
CA ASN A 38 -14.77 3.94 -0.52
C ASN A 38 -15.16 5.04 -1.52
N PHE A 39 -15.99 5.99 -1.07
CA PHE A 39 -16.35 7.16 -1.86
C PHE A 39 -15.44 8.33 -1.50
N THR A 40 -14.57 8.72 -2.44
CA THR A 40 -13.69 9.87 -2.25
C THR A 40 -14.45 11.20 -2.33
N SER A 41 -13.82 12.27 -1.84
CA SER A 41 -14.42 13.60 -1.85
C SER A 41 -14.43 14.24 -3.24
N PRO A 42 -15.40 15.12 -3.54
CA PRO A 42 -15.38 16.01 -4.70
C PRO A 42 -14.03 16.67 -5.00
N ALA A 43 -13.39 17.24 -3.98
CA ALA A 43 -12.10 17.93 -4.11
C ALA A 43 -10.98 16.99 -4.60
N VAL A 44 -11.01 15.71 -4.22
CA VAL A 44 -10.05 14.72 -4.73
C VAL A 44 -10.31 14.43 -6.21
N LEU A 45 -11.58 14.28 -6.60
CA LEU A 45 -11.94 14.06 -8.01
C LEU A 45 -11.51 15.23 -8.90
N GLU A 46 -11.71 16.48 -8.43
CA GLU A 46 -11.26 17.69 -9.13
C GLU A 46 -9.74 17.69 -9.34
N ALA A 47 -8.96 17.33 -8.32
CA ALA A 47 -7.50 17.30 -8.42
C ALA A 47 -6.99 16.19 -9.37
N VAL A 48 -7.58 14.99 -9.31
CA VAL A 48 -7.20 13.85 -10.16
C VAL A 48 -7.51 14.12 -11.64
N GLY A 49 -8.64 14.78 -11.94
CA GLY A 49 -9.03 15.17 -13.29
C GLY A 49 -8.42 16.48 -13.80
N SER A 50 -7.39 17.00 -13.14
CA SER A 50 -6.82 18.33 -13.44
C SER A 50 -5.70 18.30 -14.50
N VAL A 51 -5.26 19.49 -14.90
CA VAL A 51 -4.14 19.69 -15.84
C VAL A 51 -2.80 19.10 -15.38
N LEU A 52 -2.68 18.68 -14.12
CA LEU A 52 -1.47 18.00 -13.62
C LEU A 52 -1.20 16.70 -14.40
N THR A 53 -2.23 16.05 -14.94
CA THR A 53 -2.07 14.85 -15.78
C THR A 53 -1.25 15.09 -17.05
N ASN A 54 -1.12 16.34 -17.50
CA ASN A 54 -0.37 16.69 -18.70
C ASN A 54 1.13 16.79 -18.44
N LYS A 55 1.57 16.79 -17.17
CA LYS A 55 2.95 17.11 -16.82
C LYS A 55 3.78 15.85 -16.57
N TYR A 56 4.79 15.66 -17.41
CA TYR A 56 5.85 14.68 -17.20
C TYR A 56 6.92 15.24 -16.23
N ALA A 57 7.15 14.57 -15.10
CA ALA A 57 7.95 15.09 -13.98
C ALA A 57 8.84 14.02 -13.32
N GLU A 58 9.59 13.26 -14.13
CA GLU A 58 10.52 12.24 -13.62
C GLU A 58 11.58 12.80 -12.67
N GLY A 59 11.91 12.03 -11.64
CA GLY A 59 12.80 12.40 -10.55
C GLY A 59 12.04 12.82 -9.30
N TYR A 60 12.69 13.62 -8.44
CA TYR A 60 12.10 14.14 -7.20
C TYR A 60 12.07 15.68 -7.25
N PRO A 61 11.28 16.34 -6.38
CA PRO A 61 11.27 17.80 -6.29
C PRO A 61 12.68 18.39 -6.19
N ARG A 62 12.96 19.43 -6.99
CA ARG A 62 14.28 20.07 -7.15
C ARG A 62 15.40 19.19 -7.76
N ARG A 63 15.09 17.95 -8.17
CA ARG A 63 16.00 17.00 -8.84
C ARG A 63 15.25 16.27 -9.96
N ARG A 64 14.69 17.05 -10.88
CA ARG A 64 13.90 16.57 -12.02
C ARG A 64 14.79 16.35 -13.24
N TYR A 65 14.44 15.36 -14.06
CA TYR A 65 15.09 15.14 -15.36
C TYR A 65 14.58 16.10 -16.45
N TYR A 66 13.42 16.73 -16.23
CA TYR A 66 12.79 17.67 -17.17
C TYR A 66 12.48 19.01 -16.52
N GLY A 67 12.50 20.08 -17.32
CA GLY A 67 12.14 21.44 -16.90
C GLY A 67 10.63 21.66 -16.72
N GLY A 68 10.25 22.84 -16.19
CA GLY A 68 8.86 23.26 -16.03
C GLY A 68 8.11 22.56 -14.89
N CYS A 69 8.83 22.06 -13.89
CA CYS A 69 8.25 21.27 -12.80
C CYS A 69 7.90 22.11 -11.55
N GLU A 70 7.95 23.43 -11.62
CA GLU A 70 7.86 24.33 -10.47
C GLU A 70 6.55 24.16 -9.69
N ARG A 71 5.44 23.89 -10.39
CA ARG A 71 4.12 23.73 -9.76
C ARG A 71 3.84 22.30 -9.31
N VAL A 72 4.28 21.29 -10.05
CA VAL A 72 4.16 19.88 -9.63
C VAL A 72 5.06 19.57 -8.43
N ASP A 73 6.22 20.21 -8.32
CA ASP A 73 7.09 20.11 -7.15
C ASP A 73 6.39 20.60 -5.88
N VAL A 74 5.63 21.69 -5.95
CA VAL A 74 4.82 22.18 -4.82
C VAL A 74 3.78 21.14 -4.40
N VAL A 75 3.07 20.55 -5.36
CA VAL A 75 2.04 19.53 -5.07
C VAL A 75 2.67 18.29 -4.43
N GLU A 76 3.79 17.80 -4.96
CA GLU A 76 4.48 16.63 -4.42
C GLU A 76 5.09 16.90 -3.03
N ASP A 77 5.72 18.05 -2.81
CA ASP A 77 6.24 18.42 -1.49
C ASP A 77 5.12 18.54 -0.45
N LEU A 78 3.97 19.14 -0.80
CA LEU A 78 2.79 19.19 0.07
C LEU A 78 2.25 17.80 0.40
N ALA A 79 2.15 16.91 -0.58
CA ALA A 79 1.69 15.55 -0.38
C ALA A 79 2.62 14.78 0.56
N ARG A 80 3.94 14.88 0.36
CA ARG A 80 4.95 14.25 1.22
C ARG A 80 4.91 14.79 2.64
N GLN A 81 4.84 16.11 2.80
CA GLN A 81 4.76 16.75 4.12
C GLN A 81 3.52 16.28 4.88
N ARG A 82 2.35 16.32 4.22
CA ARG A 82 1.08 15.91 4.84
C ARG A 82 1.06 14.41 5.16
N ALA A 83 1.67 13.56 4.33
CA ALA A 83 1.84 12.15 4.65
C ALA A 83 2.74 11.96 5.88
N CYS A 84 3.88 12.65 5.95
CA CYS A 84 4.75 12.61 7.13
C CYS A 84 4.03 13.07 8.41
N GLU A 85 3.26 14.16 8.32
CA GLU A 85 2.46 14.67 9.45
C GLU A 85 1.37 13.68 9.88
N LEU A 86 0.62 13.13 8.92
CA LEU A 86 -0.46 12.18 9.18
C LEU A 86 0.06 10.91 9.85
N PHE A 87 1.16 10.34 9.33
CA PHE A 87 1.73 9.07 9.80
C PHE A 87 2.79 9.21 10.89
N GLY A 88 3.16 10.43 11.28
CA GLY A 88 4.25 10.69 12.23
C GLY A 88 5.60 10.12 11.78
N CYS A 89 5.86 10.09 10.46
CA CYS A 89 7.07 9.50 9.89
C CYS A 89 8.06 10.56 9.41
N ARG A 90 9.34 10.18 9.24
CA ARG A 90 10.40 11.11 8.80
C ARG A 90 10.43 11.33 7.28
N PHE A 91 10.01 10.33 6.52
CA PHE A 91 10.10 10.33 5.07
C PHE A 91 8.87 9.64 4.47
N ALA A 92 8.36 10.19 3.37
CA ALA A 92 7.31 9.61 2.56
C ALA A 92 7.71 9.68 1.08
N ASN A 93 7.43 8.59 0.36
CA ASN A 93 7.41 8.56 -1.09
C ASN A 93 5.94 8.43 -1.53
N VAL A 94 5.47 9.38 -2.33
CA VAL A 94 4.07 9.50 -2.79
C VAL A 94 3.92 9.25 -4.29
N GLN A 95 4.95 8.71 -4.94
CA GLN A 95 4.97 8.42 -6.38
C GLN A 95 4.41 7.03 -6.79
N PRO A 96 4.35 5.98 -5.93
CA PRO A 96 3.76 4.71 -6.35
C PRO A 96 2.31 4.86 -6.82
N HIS A 97 2.01 4.33 -8.01
CA HIS A 97 0.67 4.45 -8.62
C HIS A 97 -0.44 3.68 -7.89
N SER A 98 -0.07 2.65 -7.12
CA SER A 98 -1.01 1.80 -6.38
C SER A 98 -0.30 1.08 -5.23
N GLY A 99 -1.07 0.41 -4.36
CA GLY A 99 -0.50 -0.41 -3.29
C GLY A 99 0.41 -1.54 -3.78
N ALA A 100 0.09 -2.16 -4.93
CA ALA A 100 0.94 -3.19 -5.51
C ALA A 100 2.29 -2.63 -5.99
N ASN A 101 2.29 -1.43 -6.58
CA ASN A 101 3.53 -0.75 -6.98
C ASN A 101 4.35 -0.29 -5.76
N ALA A 102 3.70 0.09 -4.66
CA ALA A 102 4.39 0.42 -3.43
C ALA A 102 5.13 -0.80 -2.85
N ASN A 103 4.48 -1.98 -2.81
CA ASN A 103 5.16 -3.21 -2.40
C ASN A 103 6.29 -3.60 -3.35
N LEU A 104 6.10 -3.45 -4.67
CA LEU A 104 7.16 -3.68 -5.65
C LEU A 104 8.37 -2.80 -5.37
N ALA A 105 8.16 -1.49 -5.18
CA ALA A 105 9.24 -0.54 -4.88
C ALA A 105 9.92 -0.84 -3.54
N ALA A 106 9.15 -1.23 -2.51
CA ALA A 106 9.70 -1.61 -1.21
C ALA A 106 10.57 -2.86 -1.31
N TYR A 107 10.12 -3.91 -2.01
CA TYR A 107 10.93 -5.11 -2.17
C TYR A 107 12.18 -4.84 -2.99
N ALA A 108 12.06 -4.13 -4.13
CA ALA A 108 13.21 -3.77 -4.96
C ALA A 108 14.25 -2.91 -4.21
N ALA A 109 13.85 -2.16 -3.18
CA ALA A 109 14.75 -1.33 -2.38
C ALA A 109 15.37 -2.06 -1.17
N LEU A 110 14.74 -3.14 -0.69
CA LEU A 110 15.10 -3.77 0.59
C LEU A 110 15.67 -5.19 0.45
N VAL A 111 15.39 -5.87 -0.66
CA VAL A 111 15.75 -7.27 -0.89
C VAL A 111 16.15 -7.53 -2.35
N GLU A 112 16.91 -8.59 -2.57
CA GLU A 112 17.35 -9.02 -3.91
C GLU A 112 16.44 -10.11 -4.46
N PRO A 113 16.26 -10.22 -5.80
CA PRO A 113 15.59 -11.38 -6.39
C PRO A 113 16.22 -12.70 -5.91
N GLY A 114 15.37 -13.65 -5.52
CA GLY A 114 15.77 -14.91 -4.90
C GLY A 114 15.85 -14.90 -3.37
N ASP A 115 15.86 -13.73 -2.73
CA ASP A 115 15.83 -13.64 -1.27
C ASP A 115 14.56 -14.29 -0.70
N THR A 116 14.69 -14.84 0.51
CA THR A 116 13.56 -15.42 1.23
C THR A 116 12.78 -14.35 1.97
N ILE A 117 11.45 -14.35 1.82
CA ILE A 117 10.54 -13.39 2.46
C ILE A 117 9.43 -14.16 3.18
N LEU A 118 9.11 -13.75 4.41
CA LEU A 118 7.90 -14.25 5.08
C LEU A 118 6.71 -13.32 4.78
N GLY A 119 5.59 -13.90 4.38
CA GLY A 119 4.35 -13.18 4.10
C GLY A 119 3.12 -13.98 4.54
N MET A 120 2.05 -13.27 4.88
CA MET A 120 0.80 -13.93 5.29
C MET A 120 0.20 -14.69 4.11
N SER A 121 -0.22 -15.94 4.33
CA SER A 121 -0.86 -16.76 3.31
C SER A 121 -2.15 -16.15 2.79
N LEU A 122 -2.40 -16.25 1.48
CA LEU A 122 -3.56 -15.63 0.84
C LEU A 122 -4.89 -16.21 1.34
N ASP A 123 -4.96 -17.53 1.51
CA ASP A 123 -6.14 -18.26 2.01
C ASP A 123 -6.43 -18.00 3.49
N GLN A 124 -5.54 -17.31 4.19
CA GLN A 124 -5.70 -16.93 5.59
C GLN A 124 -5.77 -15.41 5.80
N GLY A 125 -5.93 -14.63 4.73
CA GLY A 125 -6.15 -13.18 4.82
C GLY A 125 -5.02 -12.32 4.26
N GLY A 126 -3.97 -12.92 3.71
CA GLY A 126 -2.88 -12.24 3.03
C GLY A 126 -3.29 -11.45 1.78
N HIS A 127 -2.31 -10.95 1.04
CA HIS A 127 -2.52 -10.18 -0.20
C HIS A 127 -1.75 -10.83 -1.36
N LEU A 128 -2.19 -10.58 -2.60
CA LEU A 128 -1.55 -11.12 -3.80
C LEU A 128 -0.05 -10.74 -3.90
N THR A 129 0.34 -9.57 -3.39
CA THR A 129 1.74 -9.14 -3.37
C THR A 129 2.55 -9.66 -2.18
N HIS A 130 1.97 -10.56 -1.37
CA HIS A 130 2.64 -11.26 -0.28
C HIS A 130 3.09 -12.67 -0.73
N GLY A 131 3.41 -12.84 -2.02
CA GLY A 131 4.15 -14.02 -2.49
C GLY A 131 3.39 -15.07 -3.28
N ILE A 132 2.16 -14.82 -3.74
CA ILE A 132 1.47 -15.82 -4.57
C ILE A 132 2.29 -16.08 -5.86
N PRO A 133 2.53 -17.33 -6.27
CA PRO A 133 3.46 -17.66 -7.37
C PRO A 133 3.18 -16.96 -8.71
N VAL A 134 1.92 -16.60 -8.98
CA VAL A 134 1.53 -15.92 -10.23
C VAL A 134 1.84 -14.42 -10.23
N ASN A 135 2.04 -13.81 -9.06
CA ASN A 135 2.34 -12.39 -8.91
C ASN A 135 3.85 -12.11 -9.08
N PHE A 136 4.23 -10.86 -9.38
CA PHE A 136 5.65 -10.48 -9.47
C PHE A 136 6.44 -10.89 -8.22
N SER A 137 5.81 -10.76 -7.04
CA SER A 137 6.45 -11.08 -5.75
C SER A 137 6.82 -12.55 -5.64
N GLY A 138 5.91 -13.47 -5.99
CA GLY A 138 6.20 -14.91 -6.00
C GLY A 138 7.08 -15.37 -7.16
N LYS A 139 7.18 -14.59 -8.25
CA LYS A 139 8.09 -14.87 -9.37
C LYS A 139 9.54 -14.46 -9.08
N LEU A 140 9.72 -13.34 -8.38
CA LEU A 140 11.04 -12.75 -8.15
C LEU A 140 11.69 -13.18 -6.84
N TYR A 141 10.90 -13.51 -5.82
CA TYR A 141 11.40 -13.81 -4.47
C TYR A 141 10.87 -15.16 -3.97
N ARG A 142 11.59 -15.77 -3.03
CA ARG A 142 11.14 -17.00 -2.38
C ARG A 142 10.26 -16.67 -1.17
N PHE A 143 8.95 -16.67 -1.37
CA PHE A 143 8.03 -16.47 -0.24
C PHE A 143 7.80 -17.77 0.54
N VAL A 144 7.91 -17.68 1.86
CA VAL A 144 7.47 -18.73 2.79
C VAL A 144 6.25 -18.20 3.54
N PRO A 145 5.07 -18.84 3.40
CA PRO A 145 3.85 -18.34 3.98
C PRO A 145 3.83 -18.58 5.50
N TYR A 146 3.35 -17.60 6.26
CA TYR A 146 2.88 -17.80 7.63
C TYR A 146 1.36 -17.63 7.69
N GLY A 147 0.76 -18.10 8.79
CA GLY A 147 -0.68 -18.17 8.94
C GLY A 147 -1.19 -17.80 10.33
N LEU A 148 -2.44 -18.17 10.55
CA LEU A 148 -3.19 -18.05 11.78
C LEU A 148 -3.05 -19.32 12.62
N ASP A 149 -3.21 -19.15 13.92
CA ASP A 149 -3.61 -20.22 14.81
C ASP A 149 -5.10 -20.54 14.53
N LEU A 150 -5.40 -21.82 14.26
CA LEU A 150 -6.71 -22.24 13.77
C LEU A 150 -7.79 -22.25 14.87
N GLU A 151 -7.41 -22.20 16.14
CA GLU A 151 -8.35 -22.16 17.26
C GLU A 151 -8.73 -20.73 17.63
N THR A 152 -7.74 -19.84 17.63
CA THR A 152 -7.87 -18.45 18.07
C THR A 152 -8.11 -17.47 16.91
N GLU A 153 -7.86 -17.91 15.67
CA GLU A 153 -7.97 -17.11 14.44
C GLU A 153 -7.14 -15.82 14.47
N VAL A 154 -6.03 -15.82 15.23
CA VAL A 154 -5.03 -14.75 15.23
C VAL A 154 -3.73 -15.22 14.59
N ILE A 155 -2.90 -14.30 14.08
CA ILE A 155 -1.59 -14.64 13.52
C ILE A 155 -0.79 -15.46 14.54
N ASP A 156 -0.38 -16.68 14.16
CA ASP A 156 0.44 -17.56 14.99
C ASP A 156 1.88 -17.02 15.03
N CYS A 157 2.12 -16.10 15.96
CA CYS A 157 3.42 -15.46 16.12
C CYS A 157 4.51 -16.46 16.53
N GLU A 158 4.17 -17.59 17.16
CA GLU A 158 5.14 -18.64 17.47
C GLU A 158 5.54 -19.39 16.20
N ALA A 159 4.60 -19.71 15.31
CA ALA A 159 4.91 -20.25 13.99
C ALA A 159 5.74 -19.28 13.16
N VAL A 160 5.37 -17.99 13.15
CA VAL A 160 6.16 -16.95 12.46
C VAL A 160 7.60 -16.95 12.98
N GLU A 161 7.80 -17.03 14.29
CA GLU A 161 9.14 -17.05 14.89
C GLU A 161 9.91 -18.33 14.55
N ARG A 162 9.27 -19.50 14.61
CA ARG A 162 9.87 -20.78 14.19
C ARG A 162 10.32 -20.74 12.72
N LEU A 163 9.46 -20.25 11.84
CA LEU A 163 9.75 -20.07 10.41
C LEU A 163 10.89 -19.08 10.21
N ALA A 164 10.85 -17.92 10.88
CA ALA A 164 11.90 -16.90 10.75
C ALA A 164 13.27 -17.42 11.17
N ARG A 165 13.32 -18.19 12.26
CA ARG A 165 14.55 -18.83 12.72
C ARG A 165 15.10 -19.87 11.74
N ALA A 166 14.21 -20.67 11.13
CA ALA A 166 14.60 -21.73 10.20
C ALA A 166 15.04 -21.16 8.83
N GLU A 167 14.27 -20.21 8.31
CA GLU A 167 14.40 -19.69 6.95
C GLU A 167 15.35 -18.50 6.84
N ARG A 168 15.62 -17.80 7.96
CA ARG A 168 16.46 -16.59 8.02
C ARG A 168 16.07 -15.58 6.92
N PRO A 169 14.81 -15.13 6.88
CA PRO A 169 14.29 -14.32 5.78
C PRO A 169 15.02 -12.98 5.69
N ALA A 170 15.21 -12.47 4.48
CA ALA A 170 15.67 -11.11 4.27
C ALA A 170 14.62 -10.10 4.75
N LEU A 171 13.34 -10.44 4.63
CA LEU A 171 12.21 -9.57 4.97
C LEU A 171 11.05 -10.36 5.60
N ILE A 172 10.42 -9.77 6.62
CA ILE A 172 9.09 -10.20 7.08
C ILE A 172 8.10 -9.10 6.72
N VAL A 173 7.05 -9.47 5.99
CA VAL A 173 5.92 -8.61 5.63
C VAL A 173 4.78 -8.88 6.60
N ALA A 174 4.35 -7.89 7.39
CA ALA A 174 3.11 -8.00 8.16
C ALA A 174 2.05 -7.00 7.70
N GLY A 175 0.94 -7.57 7.26
CA GLY A 175 -0.24 -6.89 6.76
C GLY A 175 -1.16 -7.88 6.05
N ALA A 176 -2.42 -7.51 5.91
CA ALA A 176 -3.49 -8.40 5.48
C ALA A 176 -4.55 -7.65 4.68
N SER A 177 -5.23 -8.37 3.78
CA SER A 177 -6.40 -7.89 3.04
C SER A 177 -7.71 -8.30 3.72
N ALA A 178 -7.73 -9.49 4.32
CA ALA A 178 -8.91 -10.11 4.89
C ALA A 178 -8.60 -10.78 6.23
N TYR A 179 -8.15 -9.98 7.19
CA TYR A 179 -7.89 -10.41 8.57
C TYR A 179 -8.61 -9.45 9.53
N PRO A 180 -9.59 -9.92 10.33
CA PRO A 180 -10.50 -9.04 11.07
C PRO A 180 -9.96 -8.60 12.44
N ARG A 181 -8.73 -8.99 12.80
CA ARG A 181 -8.11 -8.69 14.09
C ARG A 181 -6.99 -7.66 13.95
N VAL A 182 -6.65 -7.03 15.06
CA VAL A 182 -5.46 -6.16 15.13
C VAL A 182 -4.20 -7.03 15.00
N ILE A 183 -3.28 -6.63 14.14
CA ILE A 183 -1.97 -7.27 14.03
C ILE A 183 -1.11 -6.80 15.20
N ASP A 184 -0.49 -7.74 15.91
CA ASP A 184 0.52 -7.43 16.93
C ASP A 184 1.83 -7.02 16.27
N PHE A 185 1.91 -5.75 15.87
CA PHE A 185 3.09 -5.18 15.23
C PHE A 185 4.31 -5.16 16.16
N GLU A 186 4.13 -5.11 17.48
CA GLU A 186 5.24 -5.14 18.42
C GLU A 186 5.88 -6.53 18.43
N ARG A 187 5.07 -7.59 18.52
CA ARG A 187 5.55 -8.97 18.46
C ARG A 187 6.19 -9.28 17.10
N MET A 188 5.54 -8.88 16.01
CA MET A 188 6.11 -9.08 14.67
C MET A 188 7.44 -8.34 14.50
N ALA A 189 7.57 -7.11 15.05
CA ALA A 189 8.81 -6.34 14.98
C ALA A 189 9.93 -6.98 15.81
N ALA A 190 9.60 -7.55 16.97
CA ALA A 190 10.55 -8.30 17.80
C ALA A 190 11.10 -9.52 17.05
N ILE A 191 10.23 -10.30 16.40
CA ILE A 191 10.63 -11.46 15.59
C ILE A 191 11.53 -11.04 14.42
N ALA A 192 11.13 -10.00 13.67
CA ALA A 192 11.92 -9.50 12.56
C ALA A 192 13.29 -8.96 13.02
N THR A 193 13.34 -8.27 14.16
CA THR A 193 14.61 -7.77 14.73
C THR A 193 15.54 -8.92 15.13
N ALA A 194 14.99 -10.04 15.57
CA ALA A 194 15.77 -11.22 15.98
C ALA A 194 16.27 -12.04 14.79
N TRP A 195 15.48 -12.16 13.71
CA TRP A 195 15.69 -13.21 12.70
C TRP A 195 15.72 -12.73 11.24
N ALA A 196 15.36 -11.46 10.96
CA ALA A 196 15.33 -10.91 9.61
C ALA A 196 16.30 -9.75 9.41
N ARG A 197 16.67 -9.48 8.15
CA ARG A 197 17.53 -8.32 7.80
C ARG A 197 16.75 -7.00 7.92
N VAL A 198 15.49 -6.99 7.47
CA VAL A 198 14.59 -5.83 7.51
C VAL A 198 13.16 -6.29 7.85
N SER A 199 12.34 -5.40 8.42
CA SER A 199 10.89 -5.58 8.58
C SER A 199 10.10 -4.64 7.66
N TRP A 200 9.03 -5.12 7.04
CA TRP A 200 8.11 -4.31 6.24
C TRP A 200 6.67 -4.49 6.71
N TRP A 201 5.96 -3.37 6.82
CA TRP A 201 4.59 -3.33 7.32
C TRP A 201 3.68 -2.88 6.18
N THR A 202 2.73 -3.73 5.80
CA THR A 202 1.68 -3.37 4.85
C THR A 202 0.40 -3.07 5.63
N TRP A 203 -0.16 -1.89 5.39
CA TRP A 203 -1.18 -1.31 6.26
C TRP A 203 -2.59 -1.71 5.80
N PRO A 204 -3.54 -2.00 6.72
CA PRO A 204 -4.89 -2.39 6.33
C PRO A 204 -5.71 -1.19 5.83
N ILE A 205 -6.78 -1.51 5.13
CA ILE A 205 -7.52 -0.64 4.21
C ILE A 205 -8.47 0.37 4.94
N SER A 206 -8.48 0.43 6.28
CA SER A 206 -9.44 1.26 7.03
C SER A 206 -8.81 2.17 8.11
N PRO A 207 -9.17 3.48 8.14
CA PRO A 207 -8.73 4.44 9.15
C PRO A 207 -9.17 4.09 10.59
N ALA A 208 -10.18 3.24 10.76
CA ALA A 208 -10.71 2.86 12.07
C ALA A 208 -9.71 2.06 12.93
N TRP A 209 -8.69 1.49 12.30
CA TRP A 209 -7.65 0.69 12.94
C TRP A 209 -6.39 1.50 13.24
N TRP A 210 -6.44 2.82 13.06
CA TRP A 210 -5.33 3.70 13.37
C TRP A 210 -5.14 3.81 14.89
N PRO A 211 -4.00 3.35 15.45
CA PRO A 211 -3.74 3.55 16.86
C PRO A 211 -3.62 5.05 17.14
N ARG A 212 -4.56 5.61 17.91
CA ARG A 212 -4.37 6.91 18.57
C ARG A 212 -3.40 6.70 19.75
N GLY A 213 -2.11 6.53 19.48
CA GLY A 213 -1.10 6.17 20.48
C GLY A 213 0.29 6.03 19.86
N PRO A 214 1.39 6.08 20.66
CA PRO A 214 2.68 6.58 20.21
C PRO A 214 3.31 5.68 19.14
N THR A 215 3.48 6.26 17.94
CA THR A 215 4.54 5.99 16.95
C THR A 215 5.03 4.55 16.86
N LEU A 216 4.66 3.86 15.77
CA LEU A 216 5.49 2.80 15.20
C LEU A 216 6.93 3.34 15.15
N ARG A 217 7.82 2.81 16.01
CA ARG A 217 9.21 3.27 16.04
C ARG A 217 9.80 2.95 14.65
N PRO A 218 10.46 3.92 13.99
CA PRO A 218 11.02 3.68 12.66
C PRO A 218 11.97 2.48 12.70
N CYS A 219 11.81 1.58 11.72
CA CYS A 219 12.69 0.44 11.49
C CYS A 219 14.14 0.92 11.51
N ARG A 220 14.92 0.47 12.50
CA ARG A 220 16.37 0.75 12.55
C ARG A 220 17.03 -0.17 11.52
N MET A 221 17.34 0.35 10.34
CA MET A 221 18.31 -0.32 9.46
C MET A 221 19.64 -0.39 10.21
N ARG A 222 20.12 -1.60 10.50
CA ARG A 222 21.51 -1.79 10.91
C ARG A 222 22.37 -1.56 9.67
N THR A 223 23.03 -0.41 9.59
CA THR A 223 24.19 -0.26 8.71
C THR A 223 25.33 -1.05 9.33
N SER A 224 25.90 -1.99 8.57
CA SER A 224 27.18 -2.62 8.87
C SER A 224 28.29 -1.59 9.05
#